data_AF-A0A507FIM0-F1
#
_entry.id   AF-A0A507FIM0-F1
#
_cell.length_a   1.000
_cell.length_b   1.000
_cell.length_c   1.000
_cell.angle_alpha   90.00
_cell.angle_beta   90.00
_cell.angle_gamma   90.00
#
_symmetry.space_group_name_H-M   'P 1'
#
loop_
_entity.id
_entity.type
_entity.pdbx_description
1 polymer ?
#
loop_
_entity_poly.entity_id
_entity_poly.type
_entity_poly.pdbx_seq_one_letter_code
_entity_poly.pdbx_strand_id
1 'polypeptide(L)'
;MRIWPWLSTLSCTLLAGNQVSASFQDSGGNGFIFSAEKSVNSSINAVVCISGAVPQNTYIGFGIPYYPNAPTMIGSEMYLVYATDDGTVKLLHGKGVFIDTPTLWMLDGNSPGSTEGTLVSGNSSYKGGKLKACFERRLDGEGGAVSLAQGKSGFIWSMGPVDSFGQPRFHSPKNRGQLKDVRLFGSMELNQFAGAASKSSARRAKNAIPLLAVLPLLPMLI
;
A
#
# COMPACT_ATOMS: atom_id res chain seq x y z
N MET A 1 -66.96 -1.91 1.89
CA MET A 1 -65.86 -2.88 1.77
C MET A 1 -64.54 -2.16 2.01
N ARG A 2 -63.84 -2.46 3.11
CA ARG A 2 -62.50 -1.94 3.42
C ARG A 2 -61.48 -3.04 3.11
N ILE A 3 -60.52 -2.75 2.24
CA ILE A 3 -59.46 -3.69 1.84
C ILE A 3 -58.17 -3.19 2.48
N TRP A 4 -57.57 -4.00 3.35
CA TRP A 4 -56.29 -3.71 4.00
C TRP A 4 -55.13 -4.10 3.07
N PRO A 5 -54.10 -3.26 2.87
CA PRO A 5 -52.90 -3.68 2.18
C PRO A 5 -51.96 -4.41 3.14
N TRP A 6 -51.46 -5.54 2.68
CA TRP A 6 -50.49 -6.38 3.38
C TRP A 6 -49.13 -5.67 3.43
N LEU A 7 -48.63 -5.44 4.64
CA LEU A 7 -47.26 -5.02 4.91
C LEU A 7 -46.34 -6.24 4.81
N SER A 8 -45.75 -6.46 3.62
CA SER A 8 -44.64 -7.38 3.46
C SER A 8 -43.38 -6.75 4.06
N THR A 9 -43.10 -7.06 5.32
CA THR A 9 -41.83 -6.72 5.97
C THR A 9 -40.70 -7.52 5.34
N LEU A 10 -39.98 -6.90 4.38
CA LEU A 10 -38.73 -7.44 3.84
C LEU A 10 -37.67 -7.35 4.95
N SER A 11 -37.45 -8.47 5.64
CA SER A 11 -36.39 -8.59 6.64
C SER A 11 -35.04 -8.66 5.91
N CYS A 12 -34.38 -7.50 5.78
CA CYS A 12 -33.04 -7.39 5.21
C CYS A 12 -32.04 -7.87 6.26
N THR A 13 -31.73 -9.16 6.25
CA THR A 13 -30.68 -9.74 7.11
C THR A 13 -29.33 -9.23 6.60
N LEU A 14 -28.83 -8.13 7.19
CA LEU A 14 -27.47 -7.67 6.98
C LEU A 14 -26.51 -8.76 7.47
N LEU A 15 -25.91 -9.52 6.55
CA LEU A 15 -24.71 -10.30 6.86
C LEU A 15 -23.57 -9.32 7.10
N ALA A 16 -23.38 -8.90 8.34
CA ALA A 16 -22.14 -8.30 8.79
C ALA A 16 -21.06 -9.39 8.78
N GLY A 17 -20.44 -9.60 7.61
CA GLY A 17 -19.23 -10.41 7.53
C GLY A 17 -18.18 -9.79 8.45
N ASN A 18 -17.62 -10.59 9.36
CA ASN A 18 -16.50 -10.19 10.19
C ASN A 18 -15.30 -9.88 9.29
N GLN A 19 -15.17 -8.63 8.85
CA GLN A 19 -13.99 -8.20 8.13
C GLN A 19 -12.85 -8.11 9.15
N VAL A 20 -11.83 -8.94 8.92
CA VAL A 20 -10.60 -8.90 9.72
C VAL A 20 -9.87 -7.62 9.33
N SER A 21 -10.07 -6.58 10.13
CA SER A 21 -9.28 -5.35 10.07
C SER A 21 -8.12 -5.48 11.06
N ALA A 22 -6.91 -5.13 10.63
CA ALA A 22 -5.86 -4.78 11.57
C ALA A 22 -5.73 -3.27 11.61
N SER A 23 -5.48 -2.75 12.80
CA SER A 23 -5.08 -1.36 12.98
C SER A 23 -3.95 -1.26 13.98
N PHE A 24 -3.12 -0.26 13.79
CA PHE A 24 -2.08 0.12 14.75
C PHE A 24 -1.94 1.63 14.78
N GLN A 25 -1.39 2.12 15.88
CA GLN A 25 -1.13 3.54 16.09
C GLN A 25 0.35 3.85 15.95
N ASP A 26 0.68 5.10 15.61
CA ASP A 26 2.07 5.54 15.63
C ASP A 26 2.66 5.45 17.04
N SER A 27 3.94 5.09 17.10
CA SER A 27 4.67 5.00 18.37
C SER A 27 5.09 6.37 18.93
N GLY A 28 4.84 7.46 18.19
CA GLY A 28 5.27 8.82 18.54
C GLY A 28 4.23 9.60 19.34
N GLY A 29 3.03 9.05 19.53
CA GLY A 29 1.93 9.73 20.24
C GLY A 29 1.21 10.80 19.41
N ASN A 30 1.39 10.81 18.08
CA ASN A 30 0.70 11.76 17.20
C ASN A 30 -0.77 11.34 16.92
N GLY A 31 -1.14 10.12 17.30
CA GLY A 31 -2.49 9.59 17.15
C GLY A 31 -2.82 9.21 15.70
N PHE A 32 -1.80 8.88 14.89
CA PHE A 32 -2.04 8.34 13.56
C PHE A 32 -2.49 6.90 13.66
N ILE A 33 -3.53 6.55 12.91
CA ILE A 33 -4.07 5.21 12.80
C ILE A 33 -3.82 4.72 11.38
N PHE A 34 -3.17 3.58 11.30
CA PHE A 34 -2.96 2.84 10.07
C PHE A 34 -3.82 1.58 10.15
N SER A 35 -4.65 1.33 9.15
CA SER A 35 -5.46 0.14 9.08
C SER A 35 -5.39 -0.51 7.73
N ALA A 36 -5.54 -1.83 7.69
CA ALA A 36 -5.66 -2.58 6.46
C ALA A 36 -6.79 -3.60 6.58
N GLU A 37 -7.56 -3.72 5.51
CA GLU A 37 -8.60 -4.72 5.34
C GLU A 37 -8.48 -5.34 3.94
N LYS A 38 -8.91 -6.59 3.80
CA LYS A 38 -8.95 -7.22 2.47
C LYS A 38 -9.99 -6.50 1.61
N SER A 39 -9.65 -6.18 0.36
CA SER A 39 -10.60 -5.56 -0.56
C SER A 39 -11.76 -6.54 -0.83
N VAL A 40 -13.00 -6.05 -0.70
CA VAL A 40 -14.21 -6.83 -1.03
C VAL A 40 -14.28 -7.17 -2.52
N ASN A 41 -13.67 -6.34 -3.36
CA ASN A 41 -13.72 -6.50 -4.82
C ASN A 41 -12.50 -7.24 -5.39
N SER A 42 -11.53 -7.63 -4.54
CA SER A 42 -10.29 -8.23 -5.00
C SER A 42 -9.71 -9.18 -3.96
N SER A 43 -9.39 -10.40 -4.41
CA SER A 43 -8.73 -11.39 -3.57
C SER A 43 -7.24 -11.10 -3.34
N ILE A 44 -6.66 -10.22 -4.16
CA ILE A 44 -5.22 -9.90 -4.15
C ILE A 44 -4.92 -8.50 -3.61
N ASN A 45 -5.93 -7.64 -3.44
CA ASN A 45 -5.75 -6.29 -2.90
C ASN A 45 -6.24 -6.20 -1.46
N ALA A 46 -5.61 -5.29 -0.72
CA ALA A 46 -6.08 -4.74 0.52
C ALA A 46 -6.43 -3.27 0.33
N VAL A 47 -7.43 -2.80 1.07
CA VAL A 47 -7.66 -1.37 1.28
C VAL A 47 -6.84 -0.97 2.51
N VAL A 48 -5.85 -0.11 2.29
CA VAL A 48 -5.01 0.46 3.35
C VAL A 48 -5.51 1.87 3.60
N CYS A 49 -5.78 2.20 4.87
CA CYS A 49 -6.17 3.53 5.29
C CYS A 49 -5.17 4.11 6.29
N ILE A 50 -4.83 5.37 6.09
CA ILE A 50 -4.02 6.19 6.98
C ILE A 50 -4.91 7.34 7.46
N SER A 51 -4.96 7.56 8.77
CA SER A 51 -5.75 8.66 9.33
C SER A 51 -5.12 9.29 10.55
N GLY A 52 -5.42 10.55 10.81
CA GLY A 52 -4.86 11.28 11.95
C GLY A 52 -5.09 12.78 11.87
N ALA A 53 -4.83 13.48 12.97
CA ALA A 53 -4.80 14.94 12.98
C ALA A 53 -3.48 15.41 12.35
N VAL A 54 -3.56 16.25 11.33
CA VAL A 54 -2.40 16.76 10.60
C VAL A 54 -2.76 18.08 9.93
N PRO A 55 -1.91 19.12 9.97
CA PRO A 55 -2.15 20.34 9.21
C PRO A 55 -2.21 20.09 7.70
N GLN A 56 -2.80 21.03 6.96
CA GLN A 56 -2.69 21.04 5.50
C GLN A 56 -1.22 21.18 5.08
N ASN A 57 -0.91 20.66 3.88
CA ASN A 57 0.44 20.58 3.33
C ASN A 57 1.45 19.91 4.28
N THR A 58 0.96 19.00 5.13
CA THR A 58 1.81 18.14 5.97
C THR A 58 1.43 16.71 5.67
N TYR A 59 2.42 15.88 5.33
CA TYR A 59 2.20 14.48 5.03
C TYR A 59 2.21 13.63 6.30
N ILE A 60 1.44 12.54 6.24
CA ILE A 60 1.63 11.35 7.07
C ILE A 60 2.23 10.28 6.16
N GLY A 61 3.42 9.80 6.51
CA GLY A 61 4.16 8.78 5.80
C GLY A 61 3.95 7.41 6.44
N PHE A 62 3.74 6.40 5.62
CA PHE A 62 3.72 4.99 5.96
C PHE A 62 4.71 4.25 5.06
N GLY A 63 5.59 3.45 5.65
CA GLY A 63 6.60 2.71 4.91
C GLY A 63 6.63 1.23 5.26
N ILE A 64 6.86 0.43 4.23
CA ILE A 64 6.99 -1.02 4.31
C ILE A 64 8.44 -1.36 3.96
N PRO A 65 9.26 -1.70 4.96
CA PRO A 65 10.66 -1.98 4.76
C PRO A 65 10.89 -3.27 3.99
N TYR A 66 11.90 -3.25 3.12
CA TYR A 66 12.39 -4.45 2.44
C TYR A 66 12.89 -5.50 3.45
N TYR A 67 13.46 -5.06 4.57
CA TYR A 67 13.88 -5.89 5.69
C TYR A 67 12.97 -5.66 6.92
N PRO A 68 11.95 -6.49 7.14
CA PRO A 68 10.98 -6.33 8.24
C PRO A 68 11.61 -6.24 9.64
N ASN A 69 12.71 -6.95 9.88
CA ASN A 69 13.37 -7.01 11.19
C ASN A 69 14.35 -5.85 11.44
N ALA A 70 14.69 -5.08 10.40
CA ALA A 70 15.55 -3.91 10.49
C ALA A 70 14.94 -2.78 9.63
N PRO A 71 13.82 -2.17 10.07
CA PRO A 71 13.13 -1.17 9.28
C PRO A 71 14.01 0.05 8.99
N THR A 72 14.27 0.31 7.71
CA THR A 72 15.01 1.48 7.24
C THR A 72 14.25 2.15 6.11
N MET A 73 14.33 3.47 6.00
CA MET A 73 13.66 4.21 4.92
C MET A 73 14.19 3.83 3.53
N ILE A 74 15.50 3.60 3.42
CA ILE A 74 16.16 3.33 2.13
C ILE A 74 15.64 2.01 1.57
N GLY A 75 15.08 2.06 0.36
CA GLY A 75 14.51 0.90 -0.32
C GLY A 75 13.15 0.44 0.22
N SER A 76 12.65 1.06 1.30
CA SER A 76 11.26 0.87 1.74
C SER A 76 10.30 1.32 0.65
N GLU A 77 9.19 0.62 0.51
CA GLU A 77 8.03 1.12 -0.22
C GLU A 77 7.31 2.13 0.65
N MET A 78 7.12 3.34 0.15
CA MET A 78 6.66 4.50 0.92
C MET A 78 5.36 5.04 0.34
N TYR A 79 4.41 5.31 1.22
CA TYR A 79 3.13 5.95 0.96
C TYR A 79 3.06 7.22 1.78
N LEU A 80 2.89 8.37 1.14
CA LEU A 80 2.77 9.66 1.81
C LEU A 80 1.40 10.23 1.47
N VAL A 81 0.60 10.55 2.48
CA VAL A 81 -0.73 11.13 2.29
C VAL A 81 -0.79 12.51 2.91
N TYR A 82 -1.41 13.46 2.24
CA TYR A 82 -1.56 14.82 2.74
C TYR A 82 -2.85 15.45 2.20
N ALA A 83 -3.27 16.56 2.81
CA ALA A 83 -4.32 17.42 2.26
C ALA A 83 -3.68 18.72 1.75
N THR A 84 -4.09 19.17 0.57
CA THR A 84 -3.72 20.48 0.00
C THR A 84 -4.50 21.62 0.69
N ASP A 85 -4.20 22.86 0.32
CA ASP A 85 -4.86 24.07 0.86
C ASP A 85 -6.38 24.11 0.66
N ASP A 86 -6.86 23.53 -0.43
CA ASP A 86 -8.30 23.36 -0.73
C ASP A 86 -8.94 22.16 -0.01
N GLY A 87 -8.16 21.40 0.75
CA GLY A 87 -8.59 20.20 1.47
C GLY A 87 -8.61 18.93 0.60
N THR A 88 -8.15 18.99 -0.65
CA THR A 88 -8.03 17.81 -1.51
C THR A 88 -7.00 16.83 -0.95
N VAL A 89 -7.39 15.57 -0.76
CA VAL A 89 -6.48 14.53 -0.29
C VAL A 89 -5.63 14.02 -1.45
N LYS A 90 -4.33 13.92 -1.23
CA LYS A 90 -3.33 13.44 -2.17
C LYS A 90 -2.60 12.24 -1.58
N LEU A 91 -2.19 11.33 -2.45
CA LEU A 91 -1.34 10.19 -2.13
C LEU A 91 -0.12 10.26 -3.03
N LEU A 92 1.07 10.14 -2.45
CA LEU A 92 2.32 9.88 -3.15
C LEU A 92 2.80 8.47 -2.81
N HIS A 93 3.36 7.78 -3.80
CA HIS A 93 3.88 6.43 -3.68
C HIS A 93 5.23 6.31 -4.39
N GLY A 94 6.17 5.60 -3.77
CA GLY A 94 7.45 5.25 -4.39
C GLY A 94 8.38 4.56 -3.41
N LYS A 95 9.69 4.62 -3.67
CA LYS A 95 10.72 4.10 -2.77
C LYS A 95 11.36 5.20 -1.94
N GLY A 96 11.59 4.92 -0.67
CA GLY A 96 12.40 5.78 0.18
C GLY A 96 13.86 5.76 -0.29
N VAL A 97 14.47 6.95 -0.37
CA VAL A 97 15.87 7.13 -0.78
C VAL A 97 16.71 7.65 0.39
N PHE A 98 18.00 7.90 0.14
CA PHE A 98 18.93 8.39 1.14
C PHE A 98 18.52 9.73 1.76
N ILE A 99 19.03 9.98 2.96
CA ILE A 99 18.70 11.09 3.87
C ILE A 99 18.90 12.50 3.29
N ASP A 100 19.59 12.66 2.16
CA ASP A 100 19.91 13.98 1.61
C ASP A 100 18.94 14.44 0.51
N THR A 101 17.99 13.58 0.10
CA THR A 101 16.94 13.92 -0.85
C THR A 101 15.62 13.34 -0.35
N PRO A 102 14.67 14.15 0.15
CA PRO A 102 13.37 13.66 0.57
C PRO A 102 12.51 13.42 -0.67
N THR A 103 12.98 12.60 -1.59
CA THR A 103 12.27 12.26 -2.82
C THR A 103 11.78 10.83 -2.72
N LEU A 104 10.69 10.56 -3.42
CA LEU A 104 10.29 9.19 -3.69
C LEU A 104 10.89 8.81 -5.04
N TRP A 105 11.71 7.77 -5.06
CA TRP A 105 12.11 7.19 -6.34
C TRP A 105 10.91 6.47 -6.95
N MET A 106 10.64 6.76 -8.22
CA MET A 106 9.64 6.03 -8.98
C MET A 106 10.06 4.57 -9.04
N LEU A 107 9.13 3.67 -8.79
CA LEU A 107 9.38 2.23 -8.76
C LEU A 107 9.93 1.68 -10.09
N ASP A 108 9.67 2.37 -11.20
CA ASP A 108 9.86 1.82 -12.53
C ASP A 108 11.07 2.40 -13.31
N GLY A 109 11.85 3.31 -12.71
CA GLY A 109 13.14 3.81 -13.21
C GLY A 109 13.17 4.51 -14.59
N ASN A 110 12.17 4.31 -15.45
CA ASN A 110 12.15 4.65 -16.87
C ASN A 110 10.85 5.33 -17.33
N SER A 111 9.85 5.48 -16.47
CA SER A 111 8.65 6.25 -16.80
C SER A 111 8.69 7.58 -16.06
N PRO A 112 8.54 8.73 -16.74
CA PRO A 112 8.22 10.02 -16.11
C PRO A 112 6.79 10.01 -15.54
N GLY A 113 6.41 8.91 -14.88
CA GLY A 113 5.09 8.65 -14.33
C GLY A 113 4.93 9.36 -13.00
N SER A 114 3.73 9.88 -12.77
CA SER A 114 3.38 10.54 -11.53
C SER A 114 3.67 9.64 -10.32
N THR A 115 4.34 10.17 -9.30
CA THR A 115 4.39 9.53 -7.97
C THR A 115 3.02 9.57 -7.29
N GLU A 116 2.01 10.23 -7.88
CA GLU A 116 0.66 10.23 -7.34
C GLU A 116 0.01 8.84 -7.43
N GLY A 117 -0.35 8.30 -6.27
CA GLY A 117 -1.15 7.08 -6.17
C GLY A 117 -2.64 7.37 -6.32
N THR A 118 -3.42 6.32 -6.57
CA THR A 118 -4.89 6.42 -6.65
C THR A 118 -5.52 6.18 -5.29
N LEU A 119 -6.35 7.12 -4.85
CA LEU A 119 -7.17 6.98 -3.64
C LEU A 119 -8.47 6.22 -3.95
N VAL A 120 -8.97 5.47 -2.97
CA VAL A 120 -10.32 4.90 -3.02
C VAL A 120 -11.32 6.05 -2.87
N SER A 121 -12.09 6.29 -3.93
CA SER A 121 -13.11 7.34 -3.98
C SER A 121 -14.15 7.14 -2.85
N GLY A 122 -14.57 8.23 -2.22
CA GLY A 122 -15.54 8.22 -1.12
C GLY A 122 -14.98 7.79 0.25
N ASN A 123 -13.82 7.12 0.30
CA ASN A 123 -13.21 6.66 1.55
C ASN A 123 -12.12 7.58 2.10
N SER A 124 -11.69 8.56 1.31
CA SER A 124 -10.68 9.56 1.67
C SER A 124 -11.32 10.92 1.91
N SER A 125 -10.86 11.64 2.92
CA SER A 125 -11.39 12.95 3.31
C SER A 125 -10.40 13.74 4.16
N TYR A 126 -10.48 15.07 4.10
CA TYR A 126 -9.87 15.96 5.08
C TYR A 126 -10.94 16.86 5.70
N LYS A 127 -11.21 16.69 7.00
CA LYS A 127 -12.30 17.40 7.70
C LYS A 127 -11.87 17.78 9.11
N GLY A 128 -12.01 19.05 9.48
CA GLY A 128 -11.71 19.53 10.83
C GLY A 128 -10.27 19.26 11.28
N GLY A 129 -9.29 19.40 10.37
CA GLY A 129 -7.88 19.12 10.65
C GLY A 129 -7.52 17.63 10.74
N LYS A 130 -8.44 16.73 10.40
CA LYS A 130 -8.21 15.29 10.37
C LYS A 130 -8.18 14.77 8.95
N LEU A 131 -7.07 14.12 8.60
CA LEU A 131 -6.88 13.41 7.34
C LEU A 131 -7.37 11.97 7.49
N LYS A 132 -8.02 11.46 6.46
CA LYS A 132 -8.24 10.04 6.18
C LYS A 132 -7.94 9.82 4.71
N ALA A 133 -7.02 8.91 4.41
CA ALA A 133 -6.66 8.56 3.06
C ALA A 133 -6.65 7.04 2.93
N CYS A 134 -7.46 6.50 2.03
CA CYS A 134 -7.54 5.08 1.76
C CYS A 134 -7.14 4.79 0.32
N PHE A 135 -6.35 3.74 0.09
CA PHE A 135 -5.87 3.32 -1.22
C PHE A 135 -5.82 1.79 -1.32
N GLU A 136 -5.87 1.27 -2.54
CA GLU A 136 -5.68 -0.16 -2.76
C GLU A 136 -4.20 -0.50 -2.88
N ARG A 137 -3.80 -1.60 -2.24
CA ARG A 137 -2.45 -2.15 -2.35
C ARG A 137 -2.51 -3.66 -2.50
N ARG A 138 -1.66 -4.22 -3.35
CA ARG A 138 -1.53 -5.67 -3.49
C ARG A 138 -0.97 -6.34 -2.23
N LEU A 139 -1.50 -7.52 -1.90
CA LEU A 139 -1.08 -8.34 -0.77
C LEU A 139 0.20 -9.14 -1.05
N ASP A 140 0.38 -9.57 -2.29
CA ASP A 140 1.43 -10.49 -2.73
C ASP A 140 2.78 -9.82 -3.03
N GLY A 141 2.82 -8.50 -3.16
CA GLY A 141 4.07 -7.75 -3.41
C GLY A 141 4.64 -7.93 -4.83
N GLU A 142 3.80 -8.22 -5.84
CA GLU A 142 4.30 -8.31 -7.23
C GLU A 142 5.01 -7.01 -7.68
N GLY A 143 6.03 -7.13 -8.54
CA GLY A 143 6.76 -5.97 -9.08
C GLY A 143 7.84 -5.39 -8.17
N GLY A 144 8.38 -6.17 -7.22
CA GLY A 144 9.41 -5.69 -6.28
C GLY A 144 8.83 -4.94 -5.07
N ALA A 145 7.51 -5.01 -4.89
CA ALA A 145 6.82 -4.60 -3.67
C ALA A 145 6.99 -5.64 -2.56
N VAL A 146 6.86 -5.23 -1.31
CA VAL A 146 6.96 -6.15 -0.16
C VAL A 146 5.59 -6.78 0.08
N SER A 147 5.51 -8.09 0.37
CA SER A 147 4.21 -8.70 0.68
C SER A 147 3.67 -8.20 2.03
N LEU A 148 2.38 -7.82 2.10
CA LEU A 148 1.74 -7.54 3.40
C LEU A 148 1.30 -8.81 4.15
N ALA A 149 1.22 -9.94 3.44
CA ALA A 149 0.65 -11.18 3.96
C ALA A 149 1.64 -11.98 4.84
N GLN A 150 2.90 -11.58 4.91
CA GLN A 150 3.95 -12.31 5.63
C GLN A 150 3.98 -11.97 7.12
N GLY A 151 3.03 -12.52 7.88
CA GLY A 151 3.15 -12.65 9.32
C GLY A 151 3.45 -11.35 10.09
N LYS A 152 4.38 -11.42 11.06
CA LYS A 152 4.85 -10.25 11.80
C LYS A 152 5.85 -9.47 10.95
N SER A 153 5.64 -8.17 10.81
CA SER A 153 6.52 -7.27 10.07
C SER A 153 6.83 -6.01 10.87
N GLY A 154 7.93 -5.36 10.51
CA GLY A 154 8.19 -3.98 10.90
C GLY A 154 7.57 -3.01 9.89
N PHE A 155 7.26 -1.81 10.36
CA PHE A 155 6.79 -0.68 9.55
C PHE A 155 7.47 0.60 10.00
N ILE A 156 7.52 1.59 9.12
CA ILE A 156 8.00 2.92 9.47
C ILE A 156 6.89 3.94 9.26
N TRP A 157 6.92 5.00 10.07
CA TRP A 157 6.02 6.13 9.92
C TRP A 157 6.83 7.43 9.98
N SER A 158 6.31 8.47 9.33
CA SER A 158 6.91 9.79 9.35
C SER A 158 5.86 10.89 9.18
N MET A 159 6.23 12.12 9.48
CA MET A 159 5.43 13.31 9.24
C MET A 159 6.31 14.49 8.88
N GLY A 160 5.98 15.22 7.84
CA GLY A 160 6.73 16.40 7.44
C GLY A 160 5.95 17.33 6.53
N PRO A 161 6.46 18.53 6.27
CA PRO A 161 5.82 19.45 5.35
C PRO A 161 5.93 18.96 3.90
N VAL A 162 5.01 19.42 3.08
CA VAL A 162 5.00 19.32 1.62
C VAL A 162 5.14 20.74 1.09
N ASP A 163 5.94 20.95 0.07
CA ASP A 163 6.07 22.27 -0.56
C ASP A 163 4.92 22.59 -1.52
N SER A 164 4.94 23.78 -2.10
CA SER A 164 3.90 24.25 -3.04
C SER A 164 3.79 23.42 -4.32
N PHE A 165 4.76 22.55 -4.62
CA PHE A 165 4.74 21.66 -5.77
C PHE A 165 4.30 20.25 -5.40
N GLY A 166 3.84 20.03 -4.16
CA GLY A 166 3.45 18.71 -3.69
C GLY A 166 4.66 17.82 -3.36
N GLN A 167 5.87 18.37 -3.25
CA GLN A 167 7.07 17.57 -2.94
C GLN A 167 7.28 17.47 -1.43
N PRO A 168 7.49 16.26 -0.88
CA PRO A 168 7.74 16.09 0.53
C PRO A 168 9.09 16.71 0.92
N ARG A 169 9.12 17.32 2.10
CA ARG A 169 10.33 17.90 2.69
C ARG A 169 10.81 17.04 3.86
N PHE A 170 11.99 17.38 4.37
CA PHE A 170 12.55 16.70 5.53
C PHE A 170 11.63 16.79 6.75
N HIS A 171 11.40 15.64 7.36
CA HIS A 171 10.78 15.53 8.67
C HIS A 171 11.85 15.66 9.77
N SER A 172 11.46 16.19 10.92
CA SER A 172 12.35 16.24 12.09
C SER A 172 12.58 14.84 12.66
N PRO A 173 13.66 14.61 13.44
CA PRO A 173 13.86 13.34 14.14
C PRO A 173 12.72 12.93 15.09
N LYS A 174 11.91 13.89 15.55
CA LYS A 174 10.73 13.64 16.41
C LYS A 174 9.50 13.21 15.61
N ASN A 175 9.46 13.50 14.31
CA ASN A 175 8.33 13.23 13.43
C ASN A 175 8.58 11.99 12.58
N ARG A 176 9.17 10.95 13.19
CA ARG A 176 9.41 9.66 12.57
C ARG A 176 9.50 8.57 13.63
N GLY A 177 9.22 7.36 13.21
CA GLY A 177 9.41 6.19 14.07
C GLY A 177 9.24 4.89 13.31
N GLN A 178 9.31 3.82 14.08
CA GLN A 178 9.16 2.46 13.58
C GLN A 178 8.25 1.68 14.50
N LEU A 179 7.54 0.75 13.90
CA LEU A 179 6.71 -0.24 14.57
C LEU A 179 7.34 -1.60 14.28
N LYS A 180 7.32 -2.48 15.28
CA LYS A 180 7.90 -3.82 15.20
C LYS A 180 6.83 -4.84 15.52
N ASP A 181 6.98 -6.04 14.96
CA ASP A 181 6.12 -7.19 15.25
C ASP A 181 4.62 -6.98 14.97
N VAL A 182 4.29 -6.11 14.02
CA VAL A 182 2.90 -5.80 13.64
C VAL A 182 2.40 -6.85 12.64
N ARG A 183 1.16 -7.31 12.84
CA ARG A 183 0.44 -8.18 11.91
C ARG A 183 -0.69 -7.40 11.27
N LEU A 184 -0.57 -7.07 9.97
CA LEU A 184 -1.59 -6.35 9.20
C LEU A 184 -2.80 -7.20 8.85
N PHE A 185 -2.58 -8.50 8.74
CA PHE A 185 -3.63 -9.46 8.56
C PHE A 185 -3.42 -10.47 9.69
N GLY A 186 -4.50 -10.87 10.36
CA GLY A 186 -4.42 -11.88 11.42
C GLY A 186 -3.84 -13.20 10.91
N SER A 187 -3.99 -14.29 11.66
CA SER A 187 -3.69 -15.64 11.16
C SER A 187 -4.66 -16.11 10.05
N MET A 188 -5.09 -15.21 9.16
CA MET A 188 -5.70 -15.59 7.90
C MET A 188 -4.70 -16.50 7.20
N GLU A 189 -5.07 -17.77 7.10
CA GLU A 189 -4.21 -18.83 6.63
C GLU A 189 -3.58 -18.44 5.29
N LEU A 190 -2.25 -18.28 5.29
CA LEU A 190 -1.43 -18.10 4.09
C LEU A 190 -1.74 -19.14 2.99
N ASN A 191 -2.35 -20.28 3.37
CA ASN A 191 -2.79 -21.36 2.49
C ASN A 191 -3.74 -20.90 1.37
N GLN A 192 -4.58 -19.88 1.59
CA GLN A 192 -5.47 -19.38 0.53
C GLN A 192 -4.74 -18.53 -0.52
N PHE A 193 -3.61 -17.90 -0.16
CA PHE A 193 -2.87 -17.03 -1.06
C PHE A 193 -1.76 -17.76 -1.82
N ALA A 194 -1.15 -18.80 -1.21
CA ALA A 194 -0.14 -19.64 -1.85
C ALA A 194 -0.67 -20.40 -3.08
N GLY A 195 -1.97 -20.74 -3.10
CA GLY A 195 -2.61 -21.47 -4.21
C GLY A 195 -2.77 -20.66 -5.51
N ALA A 196 -2.78 -19.32 -5.44
CA ALA A 196 -2.95 -18.46 -6.62
C ALA A 196 -1.61 -18.21 -7.35
N ALA A 197 -0.52 -18.00 -6.61
CA ALA A 197 0.80 -17.75 -7.18
C ALA A 197 1.40 -18.99 -7.89
N SER A 198 1.11 -20.20 -7.38
CA SER A 198 1.61 -21.45 -7.95
C SER A 198 1.10 -21.73 -9.38
N LYS A 199 -0.12 -21.30 -9.72
CA LYS A 199 -0.72 -21.58 -11.05
C LYS A 199 -0.24 -20.63 -12.16
N SER A 200 0.23 -19.44 -11.82
CA SER A 200 0.77 -18.46 -12.78
C SER A 200 2.11 -18.91 -13.36
N SER A 201 3.01 -19.42 -12.50
CA SER A 201 4.34 -19.88 -12.92
C SER A 201 4.30 -21.12 -13.84
N ALA A 202 3.32 -22.00 -13.65
CA ALA A 202 3.18 -23.22 -14.46
C ALA A 202 2.72 -22.96 -15.92
N ARG A 203 2.10 -21.81 -16.24
CA ARG A 203 1.72 -21.48 -17.63
C ARG A 203 2.86 -20.90 -18.46
N ARG A 204 3.88 -20.30 -17.82
CA ARG A 204 5.00 -19.67 -18.55
C ARG A 204 6.03 -20.68 -19.07
N ALA A 205 6.05 -21.90 -18.51
CA ALA A 205 7.00 -22.95 -18.90
C ALA A 205 6.62 -23.75 -20.17
N LYS A 206 5.41 -23.58 -20.73
CA LYS A 206 4.95 -24.40 -21.88
C LYS A 206 5.24 -23.82 -23.27
N ASN A 207 5.76 -22.59 -23.38
CA ASN A 207 6.04 -21.94 -24.67
C ASN A 207 7.54 -21.68 -24.92
N ALA A 208 8.45 -22.40 -24.26
CA ALA A 208 9.87 -22.35 -24.61
C ALA A 208 10.09 -23.13 -25.92
N ILE A 209 10.15 -22.40 -27.03
CA ILE A 209 10.61 -22.90 -28.32
C ILE A 209 12.09 -23.31 -28.15
N PRO A 210 12.49 -24.55 -28.48
CA PRO A 210 13.89 -24.93 -28.41
C PRO A 210 14.69 -24.11 -29.43
N LEU A 211 15.57 -23.24 -28.93
CA LEU A 211 16.52 -22.49 -29.74
C LEU A 211 17.57 -23.48 -30.24
N LEU A 212 17.43 -23.95 -31.49
CA LEU A 212 18.48 -24.72 -32.16
C LEU A 212 19.73 -23.84 -32.30
N ALA A 213 20.79 -24.18 -31.59
CA ALA A 213 22.09 -23.55 -31.73
C ALA A 213 22.71 -23.95 -33.07
N VAL A 214 22.75 -23.01 -34.02
CA VAL A 214 23.56 -23.12 -35.24
C VAL A 214 24.96 -22.60 -34.90
N LEU A 215 25.93 -23.50 -34.72
CA LEU A 215 27.34 -23.13 -34.61
C LEU A 215 27.88 -22.73 -35.99
N PRO A 216 28.53 -21.56 -36.14
CA PRO A 216 29.31 -21.27 -37.33
C PRO A 216 30.67 -21.96 -37.26
N LEU A 217 30.95 -22.81 -38.25
CA LEU A 217 32.28 -23.32 -38.56
C LEU A 217 33.13 -22.18 -39.13
N LEU A 218 34.17 -21.77 -38.39
CA LEU A 218 35.22 -20.87 -38.87
C LEU A 218 36.26 -21.67 -39.67
N PRO A 219 36.63 -21.26 -40.89
CA PRO A 219 37.73 -21.88 -41.62
C PRO A 219 39.09 -21.38 -41.07
N MET A 220 39.95 -22.33 -40.72
CA MET A 220 41.40 -22.11 -40.55
C MET A 220 42.02 -21.90 -41.93
N LEU A 221 42.66 -20.75 -42.14
CA LEU A 221 43.60 -20.52 -43.24
C LEU A 221 45.03 -20.58 -42.68
N ILE A 222 45.86 -21.35 -43.39
CA ILE A 222 47.31 -21.57 -43.19
C ILE A 222 48.08 -20.39 -43.77
#